data_AF-A0AAE1NAL6-F1
#
_entry.id   AF-A0AAE1NAL6-F1
#
_cell.length_a   1.000
_cell.length_b   1.000
_cell.length_c   1.000
_cell.angle_alpha   90.00
_cell.angle_beta   90.00
_cell.angle_gamma   90.00
#
_symmetry.space_group_name_H-M   'P 1'
#
loop_
_entity.id
_entity.type
_entity.pdbx_description
1 polymer ?
#
loop_
_entity_poly.entity_id
_entity_poly.type
_entity_poly.pdbx_seq_one_letter_code
_entity_poly.pdbx_strand_id
1 'polypeptide(L)'
;MSCSTIFSLPQELLLEILALVASSSFFDLFHAKLSCRAFNGIAESNKDYIYKQVSLEKLPVDSWRDNSRVEQVFSFLRNCTENENPQALYRQGLVEYFNHENLEKGLRYIKASSDSCHEGASYIFGVIMACDSTKCYQEVGMGVLKNIMKKKKKNSSLRECREKFKDIMKHQWRNKKLKPNPNSCHMKDEHKMTMTKMKNSGWLSETERAEEIECEECRCHWEVTYISNWLHGKSMYTF
;
A
#
# COMPACT_ATOMS: atom_id res chain seq x y z
N MET A 1 -0.33 10.79 -48.54
CA MET A 1 -0.89 10.55 -47.19
C MET A 1 -0.02 11.31 -46.20
N SER A 2 -0.49 12.44 -45.68
CA SER A 2 0.23 13.15 -44.62
C SER A 2 0.12 12.33 -43.34
N CYS A 3 1.22 11.73 -42.90
CA CYS A 3 1.30 11.15 -41.57
C CYS A 3 1.24 12.33 -40.59
N SER A 4 0.10 12.54 -39.93
CA SER A 4 -0.04 13.57 -38.91
C SER A 4 0.95 13.26 -37.79
N THR A 5 2.02 14.05 -37.69
CA THR A 5 3.01 13.94 -36.62
C THR A 5 2.32 14.17 -35.29
N ILE A 6 2.59 13.31 -34.29
CA ILE A 6 2.05 13.44 -32.93
C ILE A 6 2.21 14.86 -32.34
N PHE A 7 3.26 15.57 -32.74
CA PHE A 7 3.55 16.96 -32.35
C PHE A 7 2.61 18.02 -32.93
N SER A 8 1.65 17.65 -33.78
CA SER A 8 0.56 18.55 -34.17
C SER A 8 -0.54 18.65 -33.11
N LEU A 9 -0.49 17.80 -32.08
CA LEU A 9 -1.42 17.87 -30.96
C LEU A 9 -1.08 19.06 -30.03
N PRO A 10 -2.09 19.65 -29.37
CA PRO A 10 -1.89 20.59 -28.28
C PRO A 10 -0.96 20.02 -27.19
N GLN A 11 -0.19 20.89 -26.54
CA GLN A 11 0.79 20.49 -25.54
C GLN A 11 0.14 19.78 -24.35
N GLU A 12 -1.08 20.14 -23.99
CA GLU A 12 -1.87 19.54 -22.92
C GLU A 12 -2.18 18.07 -23.23
N LEU A 13 -2.51 17.75 -24.49
CA LEU A 13 -2.74 16.36 -24.89
C LEU A 13 -1.44 15.56 -24.89
N LEU A 14 -0.32 16.17 -25.28
CA LEU A 14 0.99 15.53 -25.20
C LEU A 14 1.41 15.25 -23.75
N LEU A 15 1.09 16.17 -22.83
CA LEU A 15 1.31 16.00 -21.40
C LEU A 15 0.49 14.81 -20.86
N GLU A 16 -0.79 14.73 -21.19
CA GLU A 16 -1.65 13.61 -20.79
C GLU A 16 -1.17 12.27 -21.37
N ILE A 17 -0.73 12.25 -22.63
CA ILE A 17 -0.13 11.05 -23.22
C ILE A 17 1.11 10.62 -22.42
N LEU A 18 1.99 11.56 -22.06
CA LEU A 18 3.17 11.24 -21.25
C LEU A 18 2.81 10.77 -19.84
N ALA A 19 1.78 11.35 -19.22
CA ALA A 19 1.26 10.91 -17.93
C ALA A 19 0.71 9.47 -18.00
N LEU A 20 0.00 9.13 -19.08
CA LEU A 20 -0.49 7.77 -19.34
C LEU A 20 0.66 6.77 -19.61
N VAL A 21 1.69 7.20 -20.34
CA VAL A 21 2.90 6.40 -20.54
C VAL A 21 3.60 6.15 -19.20
N ALA A 22 3.73 7.19 -18.37
CA ALA A 22 4.31 7.12 -17.04
C ALA A 22 3.54 6.18 -16.09
N SER A 23 2.21 6.26 -16.09
CA SER A 23 1.34 5.40 -15.26
C SER A 23 1.31 3.95 -15.73
N SER A 24 1.65 3.70 -16.99
CA SER A 24 1.80 2.34 -17.52
C SER A 24 3.16 1.74 -17.16
N SER A 25 4.24 2.53 -17.22
CA SER A 25 5.60 2.04 -17.02
C SER A 25 6.60 3.20 -16.89
N PHE A 26 7.34 3.27 -15.78
CA PHE A 26 8.42 4.26 -15.65
C PHE A 26 9.50 4.10 -16.74
N PHE A 27 9.77 2.86 -17.20
CA PHE A 27 10.69 2.61 -18.31
C PHE A 27 10.23 3.30 -19.60
N ASP A 28 8.93 3.25 -19.89
CA ASP A 28 8.39 3.81 -21.13
C ASP A 28 8.41 5.34 -21.06
N LEU A 29 8.23 5.94 -19.87
CA LEU A 29 8.45 7.38 -19.68
C LEU A 29 9.91 7.76 -19.99
N PHE A 30 10.88 7.03 -19.47
CA PHE A 30 12.29 7.31 -19.75
C PHE A 30 12.61 7.16 -21.24
N HIS A 31 12.12 6.11 -21.90
CA HIS A 31 12.27 5.95 -23.35
C HIS A 31 11.58 7.07 -24.14
N ALA A 32 10.38 7.50 -23.73
CA ALA A 32 9.69 8.62 -24.38
C ALA A 32 10.51 9.91 -24.28
N LYS A 33 11.05 10.23 -23.10
CA LYS A 33 11.94 11.39 -22.91
C LYS A 33 13.21 11.31 -23.76
N LEU A 34 13.81 10.13 -23.88
CA LEU A 34 15.00 9.92 -24.69
C LEU A 34 14.73 9.98 -26.19
N SER A 35 13.51 9.62 -26.62
CA SER A 35 13.17 9.57 -28.04
C SER A 35 13.09 10.95 -28.70
N CYS A 36 12.70 12.01 -27.98
CA CYS A 36 12.67 13.36 -28.54
C CYS A 36 12.74 14.50 -27.50
N ARG A 37 13.27 15.64 -27.94
CA ARG A 37 13.40 16.85 -27.10
C ARG A 37 12.06 17.43 -26.66
N ALA A 38 11.01 17.31 -27.47
CA ALA A 38 9.69 17.82 -27.13
C ALA A 38 9.10 17.07 -25.93
N PHE A 39 9.10 15.74 -25.94
CA PHE A 39 8.67 14.95 -24.78
C PHE A 39 9.53 15.18 -23.56
N ASN A 40 10.86 15.27 -23.72
CA ASN A 40 11.71 15.61 -22.59
C ASN A 40 11.36 16.97 -21.99
N GLY A 41 11.20 18.01 -22.83
CA GLY A 41 10.83 19.35 -22.38
C GLY A 41 9.48 19.39 -21.67
N ILE A 42 8.46 18.71 -22.20
CA ILE A 42 7.13 18.63 -21.56
C ILE A 42 7.23 17.91 -20.21
N ALA A 43 7.94 16.78 -20.14
CA ALA A 43 8.09 16.01 -18.92
C ALA A 43 8.86 16.75 -17.82
N GLU A 44 9.93 17.47 -18.17
CA GLU A 44 10.71 18.25 -17.20
C GLU A 44 9.98 19.50 -16.71
N SER A 45 9.25 20.19 -17.60
CA SER A 45 8.46 21.37 -17.23
C SER A 45 7.22 21.05 -16.40
N ASN A 46 6.73 19.81 -16.42
CA ASN A 46 5.55 19.34 -15.68
C ASN A 46 5.91 18.16 -14.78
N LYS A 47 7.10 18.23 -14.17
CA LYS A 47 7.68 17.14 -13.38
C LYS A 47 6.77 16.72 -12.23
N ASP A 48 6.13 17.68 -11.57
CA ASP A 48 5.20 17.47 -10.47
C ASP A 48 4.02 16.60 -10.89
N TYR A 49 3.35 16.94 -11.99
CA TYR A 49 2.25 16.15 -12.52
C TYR A 49 2.72 14.78 -12.98
N ILE A 50 3.79 14.71 -13.79
CA ILE A 50 4.27 13.45 -14.36
C ILE A 50 4.71 12.48 -13.27
N TYR A 51 5.56 12.91 -12.34
CA TYR A 51 6.10 12.02 -11.31
C TYR A 51 5.04 11.53 -10.33
N LYS A 52 3.98 12.32 -10.10
CA LYS A 52 2.81 11.88 -9.33
C LYS A 52 2.07 10.70 -9.99
N GLN A 53 2.10 10.61 -11.32
CA GLN A 53 1.43 9.56 -12.11
C GLN A 53 2.27 8.32 -12.35
N VAL A 54 3.60 8.37 -12.17
CA VAL A 54 4.48 7.26 -12.53
C VAL A 54 4.12 5.97 -11.77
N SER A 55 3.96 4.86 -12.49
CA SER A 55 3.85 3.54 -11.88
C SER A 55 5.20 3.00 -11.44
N LEU A 56 5.26 2.58 -10.18
CA LEU A 56 6.44 2.00 -9.54
C LEU A 56 6.29 0.49 -9.38
N GLU A 57 5.26 -0.12 -9.96
CA GLU A 57 4.95 -1.55 -9.81
C GLU A 57 6.12 -2.43 -10.25
N LYS A 58 6.81 -2.06 -11.34
CA LYS A 58 7.96 -2.78 -11.87
C LYS A 58 9.28 -2.52 -11.12
N LEU A 59 9.31 -1.59 -10.15
CA LEU A 59 10.52 -1.32 -9.38
C LEU A 59 10.67 -2.32 -8.23
N PRO A 60 11.83 -2.99 -8.12
CA PRO A 60 12.11 -3.90 -7.01
C PRO A 60 11.94 -3.20 -5.67
N VAL A 61 11.37 -3.91 -4.71
CA VAL A 61 11.20 -3.46 -3.32
C VAL A 61 12.52 -3.01 -2.69
N ASP A 62 13.61 -3.72 -2.97
CA ASP A 62 14.92 -3.46 -2.36
C ASP A 62 15.51 -2.10 -2.74
N SER A 63 15.02 -1.48 -3.83
CA SER A 63 15.43 -0.15 -4.30
C SER A 63 15.18 0.97 -3.28
N TRP A 64 14.32 0.73 -2.28
CA TRP A 64 13.99 1.70 -1.23
C TRP A 64 14.78 1.48 0.08
N ARG A 65 15.65 0.47 0.11
CA ARG A 65 16.28 -0.04 1.35
C ARG A 65 17.77 0.23 1.43
N ASP A 66 18.44 0.20 0.28
CA ASP A 66 19.90 0.13 0.22
C ASP A 66 20.49 1.33 -0.52
N ASN A 67 20.99 2.33 0.23
CA ASN A 67 21.69 3.51 -0.30
C ASN A 67 22.89 3.18 -1.22
N SER A 68 23.34 1.92 -1.30
CA SER A 68 24.53 1.52 -2.06
C SER A 68 24.28 1.18 -3.53
N ARG A 69 23.05 1.29 -4.07
CA ARG A 69 22.76 0.94 -5.47
C ARG A 69 22.09 2.08 -6.24
N VAL A 70 22.93 2.75 -7.04
CA VAL A 70 22.61 3.71 -8.11
C VAL A 70 21.88 4.97 -7.62
N GLU A 71 22.63 6.05 -7.34
CA GLU A 71 22.15 7.41 -7.01
C GLU A 71 20.96 7.87 -7.89
N GLN A 72 20.93 7.46 -9.16
CA GLN A 72 19.85 7.80 -10.08
C GLN A 72 18.50 7.20 -9.66
N VAL A 73 18.49 5.97 -9.14
CA VAL A 73 17.27 5.32 -8.62
C VAL A 73 16.79 6.05 -7.37
N PHE A 74 17.68 6.35 -6.43
CA PHE A 74 17.34 7.13 -5.24
C PHE A 74 16.79 8.52 -5.58
N SER A 75 17.46 9.24 -6.46
CA SER A 75 17.01 10.56 -6.91
C SER A 75 15.64 10.47 -7.59
N PHE A 76 15.41 9.47 -8.43
CA PHE A 76 14.11 9.22 -9.06
C PHE A 76 13.01 8.93 -8.02
N LEU A 77 13.26 8.04 -7.05
CA LEU A 77 12.32 7.70 -6.00
C LEU A 77 12.04 8.88 -5.05
N ARG A 78 13.06 9.68 -4.75
CA ARG A 78 12.93 10.94 -4.01
C ARG A 78 12.03 11.91 -4.77
N ASN A 79 12.26 12.11 -6.07
CA ASN A 79 11.40 12.94 -6.90
C ASN A 79 9.94 12.44 -6.88
N CYS A 80 9.69 11.13 -6.99
CA CYS A 80 8.34 10.59 -6.88
C CYS A 80 7.71 10.91 -5.51
N THR A 81 8.48 10.80 -4.43
CA THR A 81 8.01 11.08 -3.07
C THR A 81 7.71 12.58 -2.86
N GLU A 82 8.61 13.46 -3.31
CA GLU A 82 8.46 14.92 -3.24
C GLU A 82 7.27 15.43 -4.06
N ASN A 83 6.93 14.75 -5.16
CA ASN A 83 5.78 15.05 -6.00
C ASN A 83 4.53 14.21 -5.63
N GLU A 84 4.47 13.73 -4.38
CA GLU A 84 3.31 13.05 -3.79
C GLU A 84 2.79 11.83 -4.56
N ASN A 85 3.67 11.09 -5.23
CA ASN A 85 3.29 9.85 -5.87
C ASN A 85 2.77 8.86 -4.79
N PRO A 86 1.53 8.36 -4.90
CA PRO A 86 0.95 7.54 -3.83
C PRO A 86 1.70 6.23 -3.58
N GLN A 87 2.26 5.60 -4.61
CA GLN A 87 3.05 4.37 -4.46
C GLN A 87 4.39 4.63 -3.78
N ALA A 88 5.04 5.75 -4.10
CA ALA A 88 6.28 6.18 -3.46
C ALA A 88 6.06 6.49 -1.97
N LEU A 89 5.05 7.30 -1.68
CA LEU A 89 4.67 7.65 -0.31
C LEU A 89 4.33 6.41 0.52
N TYR A 90 3.60 5.45 -0.05
CA TYR A 90 3.31 4.20 0.64
C TYR A 90 4.59 3.44 1.00
N ARG A 91 5.46 3.19 0.02
CA ARG A 91 6.71 2.42 0.23
C ARG A 91 7.65 3.13 1.21
N GLN A 92 7.88 4.43 1.02
CA GLN A 92 8.70 5.24 1.92
C GLN A 92 8.10 5.27 3.34
N GLY A 93 6.78 5.42 3.44
CA GLY A 93 6.08 5.43 4.72
C GLY A 93 6.24 4.13 5.49
N LEU A 94 6.16 2.98 4.82
CA LEU A 94 6.44 1.68 5.43
C LEU A 94 7.89 1.57 5.91
N VAL A 95 8.85 2.01 5.10
CA VAL A 95 10.28 1.98 5.46
C VAL A 95 10.57 2.85 6.68
N GLU A 96 10.06 4.08 6.69
CA GLU A 96 10.25 5.02 7.80
C GLU A 96 9.59 4.52 9.09
N TYR A 97 8.35 4.02 9.00
CA TYR A 97 7.59 3.57 10.16
C TYR A 97 8.16 2.27 10.76
N PHE A 98 8.37 1.26 9.91
CA PHE A 98 8.71 -0.09 10.37
C PHE A 98 10.22 -0.36 10.47
N ASN A 99 11.07 0.33 9.69
CA ASN A 99 12.52 0.05 9.70
C ASN A 99 13.32 1.14 10.39
N HIS A 100 13.10 2.41 10.03
CA HIS A 100 13.88 3.53 10.58
C HIS A 100 13.34 4.08 11.91
N GLU A 101 12.18 3.60 12.33
CA GLU A 101 11.52 4.02 13.58
C GLU A 101 11.09 5.49 13.62
N ASN A 102 11.04 6.15 12.47
CA ASN A 102 10.52 7.50 12.31
C ASN A 102 8.99 7.47 12.23
N LEU A 103 8.33 7.11 13.34
CA LEU A 103 6.90 6.79 13.38
C LEU A 103 6.01 7.92 12.83
N GLU A 104 6.26 9.15 13.26
CA GLU A 104 5.49 10.31 12.82
C GLU A 104 5.62 10.55 11.31
N LYS A 105 6.86 10.52 10.80
CA LYS A 105 7.14 10.71 9.37
C LYS A 105 6.56 9.57 8.53
N GLY A 106 6.76 8.33 8.97
CA GLY A 106 6.22 7.14 8.31
C GLY A 106 4.70 7.15 8.27
N LEU A 107 4.04 7.47 9.38
CA LEU A 107 2.58 7.57 9.45
C LEU A 107 2.05 8.71 8.57
N ARG A 108 2.73 9.87 8.51
CA ARG A 108 2.38 10.96 7.61
C ARG A 108 2.40 10.53 6.15
N TYR A 109 3.44 9.83 5.70
CA TYR A 109 3.51 9.32 4.33
C TYR A 109 2.45 8.25 4.02
N ILE A 110 2.25 7.30 4.94
CA ILE A 110 1.20 6.28 4.80
C ILE A 110 -0.17 6.94 4.70
N LYS A 111 -0.45 7.92 5.56
CA LYS A 111 -1.71 8.68 5.54
C LYS A 111 -1.89 9.46 4.23
N ALA A 112 -0.88 10.20 3.78
CA ALA A 112 -0.96 10.96 2.53
C ALA A 112 -1.23 10.06 1.30
N SER A 113 -0.60 8.88 1.27
CA SER A 113 -0.87 7.86 0.25
C SER A 113 -2.31 7.32 0.34
N SER A 114 -2.79 7.05 1.56
CA SER A 114 -4.18 6.64 1.80
C SER A 114 -5.20 7.71 1.38
N ASP A 115 -4.93 8.98 1.68
CA ASP A 115 -5.77 10.12 1.30
C ASP A 115 -5.83 10.28 -0.24
N SER A 116 -4.80 9.80 -0.93
CA SER A 116 -4.74 9.68 -2.41
C SER A 116 -5.38 8.38 -2.93
N CYS A 117 -6.20 7.71 -2.12
CA CYS A 117 -6.91 6.46 -2.44
C CYS A 117 -6.02 5.25 -2.76
N HIS A 118 -4.75 5.24 -2.35
CA HIS A 118 -3.90 4.06 -2.52
C HIS A 118 -4.30 2.94 -1.55
N GLU A 119 -4.80 1.84 -2.10
CA GLU A 119 -5.49 0.79 -1.31
C GLU A 119 -4.61 0.11 -0.26
N GLY A 120 -3.36 -0.22 -0.62
CA GLY A 120 -2.41 -0.81 0.33
C GLY A 120 -2.06 0.15 1.46
N ALA A 121 -2.06 1.46 1.19
CA ALA A 121 -1.79 2.48 2.20
C ALA A 121 -2.99 2.66 3.12
N SER A 122 -4.21 2.74 2.58
CA SER A 122 -5.43 2.78 3.39
C SER A 122 -5.57 1.54 4.27
N TYR A 123 -5.25 0.36 3.74
CA TYR A 123 -5.24 -0.88 4.48
C TYR A 123 -4.27 -0.83 5.68
N ILE A 124 -2.99 -0.50 5.45
CA ILE A 124 -2.00 -0.45 6.52
C ILE A 124 -2.26 0.70 7.49
N PHE A 125 -2.71 1.86 7.00
CA PHE A 125 -3.17 2.96 7.85
C PHE A 125 -4.26 2.48 8.80
N GLY A 126 -5.29 1.79 8.28
CA GLY A 126 -6.35 1.20 9.10
C GLY A 126 -5.82 0.25 10.18
N VAL A 127 -4.87 -0.62 9.83
CA VAL A 127 -4.23 -1.54 10.79
C VAL A 127 -3.44 -0.80 11.87
N ILE A 128 -2.63 0.19 11.49
CA ILE A 128 -1.83 0.99 12.45
C ILE A 128 -2.76 1.71 13.43
N MET A 129 -3.77 2.41 12.91
CA MET A 129 -4.72 3.17 13.73
C MET A 129 -5.55 2.27 14.65
N ALA A 130 -5.92 1.06 14.18
CA ALA A 130 -6.62 0.08 15.01
C ALA A 130 -5.77 -0.50 16.15
N CYS A 131 -4.44 -0.42 16.05
CA CYS A 131 -3.50 -0.80 17.11
C CYS A 131 -3.19 0.35 18.10
N ASP A 132 -3.64 1.58 17.82
CA ASP A 132 -3.38 2.72 18.70
C ASP A 132 -4.04 2.52 20.06
N SER A 133 -3.47 3.03 21.14
CA SER A 133 -4.09 2.94 22.49
C SER A 133 -5.28 3.89 22.66
N THR A 134 -5.39 4.91 21.81
CA THR A 134 -6.41 5.96 21.88
C THR A 134 -7.68 5.50 21.18
N LYS A 135 -8.80 5.47 21.91
CA LYS A 135 -10.08 4.96 21.40
C LYS A 135 -10.55 5.63 20.09
N CYS A 136 -10.39 6.95 19.96
CA CYS A 136 -10.80 7.65 18.74
C CYS A 136 -9.98 7.21 17.51
N TYR A 137 -8.67 6.97 17.66
CA TYR A 137 -7.83 6.45 16.60
C TYR A 137 -8.14 4.99 16.26
N GLN A 138 -8.46 4.18 17.26
CA GLN A 138 -8.96 2.82 17.04
C GLN A 138 -10.23 2.82 16.20
N GLU A 139 -11.20 3.67 16.53
CA GLU A 139 -12.46 3.80 15.80
C GLU A 139 -12.23 4.23 14.35
N VAL A 140 -11.30 5.17 14.11
CA VAL A 140 -10.87 5.56 12.77
C VAL A 140 -10.29 4.35 12.02
N GLY A 141 -9.35 3.62 12.63
CA GLY A 141 -8.72 2.45 12.01
C GLY A 141 -9.73 1.36 11.66
N MET A 142 -10.61 1.03 12.59
CA MET A 142 -11.68 0.05 12.38
C MET A 142 -12.66 0.51 11.30
N GLY A 143 -13.02 1.79 11.27
CA GLY A 143 -13.88 2.35 10.22
C GLY A 143 -13.26 2.23 8.82
N VAL A 144 -11.96 2.54 8.68
CA VAL A 144 -11.23 2.37 7.42
C VAL A 144 -11.23 0.90 6.98
N LEU A 145 -10.90 -0.04 7.88
CA LEU A 145 -10.89 -1.46 7.57
C LEU A 145 -12.26 -2.00 7.15
N LYS A 146 -13.32 -1.65 7.89
CA LYS A 146 -14.71 -2.02 7.54
C LYS A 146 -15.08 -1.50 6.15
N ASN A 147 -14.71 -0.26 5.82
CA ASN A 147 -15.00 0.32 4.50
C ASN A 147 -14.28 -0.42 3.37
N ILE A 148 -13.01 -0.80 3.56
CA ILE A 148 -12.25 -1.59 2.58
C ILE A 148 -12.90 -2.97 2.39
N MET A 149 -13.32 -3.60 3.48
CA MET A 149 -14.00 -4.92 3.45
C MET A 149 -15.37 -4.85 2.76
N LYS A 150 -16.15 -3.77 2.96
CA LYS A 150 -17.48 -3.58 2.35
C LYS A 150 -17.43 -3.29 0.86
N LYS A 151 -16.49 -2.46 0.41
CA LYS A 151 -16.42 -1.96 -0.97
C LYS A 151 -16.15 -3.06 -1.99
N LYS A 152 -15.67 -4.24 -1.59
CA LYS A 152 -15.12 -5.23 -2.51
C LYS A 152 -15.80 -6.59 -2.38
N LYS A 153 -16.78 -6.81 -3.26
CA LYS A 153 -17.49 -8.11 -3.44
C LYS A 153 -16.61 -9.23 -4.02
N LYS A 154 -15.35 -8.97 -4.38
CA LYS A 154 -14.37 -9.98 -4.80
C LYS A 154 -13.13 -9.89 -3.91
N ASN A 155 -12.87 -10.97 -3.19
CA ASN A 155 -11.83 -11.16 -2.17
C ASN A 155 -10.37 -11.04 -2.69
N SER A 156 -10.15 -10.60 -3.93
CA SER A 156 -8.81 -10.48 -4.51
C SER A 156 -7.97 -9.38 -3.86
N SER A 157 -8.59 -8.31 -3.35
CA SER A 157 -7.86 -7.10 -2.97
C SER A 157 -7.26 -7.09 -1.56
N LEU A 158 -7.92 -7.67 -0.55
CA LEU A 158 -7.33 -7.73 0.80
C LEU A 158 -6.15 -8.67 0.81
N ARG A 159 -6.29 -9.81 0.10
CA ARG A 159 -5.18 -10.70 -0.21
C ARG A 159 -4.06 -9.94 -0.91
N GLU A 160 -4.35 -9.15 -1.94
CA GLU A 160 -3.35 -8.34 -2.62
C GLU A 160 -2.67 -7.30 -1.70
N CYS A 161 -3.44 -6.61 -0.85
CA CYS A 161 -2.88 -5.67 0.13
C CYS A 161 -1.93 -6.38 1.11
N ARG A 162 -2.35 -7.54 1.66
CA ARG A 162 -1.52 -8.37 2.53
C ARG A 162 -0.24 -8.79 1.81
N GLU A 163 -0.33 -9.33 0.61
CA GLU A 163 0.84 -9.82 -0.13
C GLU A 163 1.78 -8.70 -0.55
N LYS A 164 1.27 -7.55 -1.01
CA LYS A 164 2.11 -6.38 -1.30
C LYS A 164 2.80 -5.85 -0.05
N PHE A 165 2.10 -5.77 1.08
CA PHE A 165 2.72 -5.40 2.35
C PHE A 165 3.81 -6.39 2.76
N LYS A 166 3.52 -7.69 2.73
CA LYS A 166 4.50 -8.74 3.06
C LYS A 166 5.69 -8.71 2.11
N ASP A 167 5.48 -8.55 0.81
CA ASP A 167 6.57 -8.51 -0.18
C ASP A 167 7.47 -7.30 0.06
N ILE A 168 6.90 -6.15 0.40
CA ILE A 168 7.68 -5.00 0.83
C ILE A 168 8.46 -5.36 2.09
N MET A 169 7.81 -5.94 3.09
CA MET A 169 8.37 -6.18 4.42
C MET A 169 9.17 -7.50 4.59
N LYS A 170 9.27 -8.35 3.55
CA LYS A 170 9.76 -9.74 3.66
C LYS A 170 11.19 -9.90 4.15
N HIS A 171 12.02 -8.90 3.90
CA HIS A 171 13.44 -8.89 4.28
C HIS A 171 13.70 -8.10 5.57
N GLN A 172 12.66 -7.83 6.37
CA GLN A 172 12.76 -6.99 7.57
C GLN A 172 12.86 -7.78 8.87
N TRP A 173 13.50 -7.15 9.85
CA TRP A 173 13.55 -7.65 11.22
C TRP A 173 12.15 -7.57 11.84
N ARG A 174 11.79 -8.62 12.59
CA ARG A 174 10.47 -8.76 13.24
C ARG A 174 10.18 -7.51 14.07
N ASN A 175 9.18 -6.74 13.65
CA ASN A 175 8.83 -5.48 14.27
C ASN A 175 7.74 -5.72 15.33
N LYS A 176 8.01 -5.35 16.59
CA LYS A 176 7.07 -5.56 17.71
C LYS A 176 6.08 -4.44 17.98
N LYS A 177 6.00 -3.44 17.10
CA LYS A 177 5.28 -2.18 17.35
C LYS A 177 3.76 -2.31 17.31
N LEU A 178 3.22 -3.07 16.36
CA LEU A 178 1.78 -3.24 16.28
C LEU A 178 1.31 -4.26 17.30
N LYS A 179 0.52 -3.81 18.28
CA LYS A 179 -0.14 -4.65 19.26
C LYS A 179 -1.65 -4.49 19.07
N PRO A 180 -2.38 -5.56 18.71
CA PRO A 180 -3.82 -5.47 18.52
C PRO A 180 -4.50 -5.15 19.84
N ASN A 181 -5.46 -4.23 19.82
CA ASN A 181 -6.35 -4.01 20.94
C ASN A 181 -7.31 -5.20 21.11
N PRO A 182 -7.86 -5.43 22.31
CA PRO A 182 -8.86 -6.46 22.54
C PRO A 182 -10.04 -6.33 21.57
N ASN A 183 -10.58 -7.47 21.13
CA ASN A 183 -11.79 -7.45 20.32
C ASN A 183 -12.94 -6.77 21.08
N SER A 184 -13.48 -5.71 20.49
CA SER A 184 -14.58 -4.91 21.01
C SER A 184 -15.97 -5.50 20.71
N CYS A 185 -16.05 -6.58 19.93
CA CYS A 185 -17.29 -7.29 19.68
C CYS A 185 -17.89 -7.85 20.98
N HIS A 186 -19.17 -7.55 21.24
CA HIS A 186 -19.90 -8.03 22.42
C HIS A 186 -20.09 -9.55 22.43
N MET A 187 -20.23 -10.17 21.25
CA MET A 187 -20.46 -11.61 21.07
C MET A 187 -19.16 -12.35 20.71
N LYS A 188 -17.99 -11.78 21.03
CA LYS A 188 -16.68 -12.28 20.58
C LYS A 188 -16.41 -13.73 20.98
N ASP A 189 -16.87 -14.16 22.16
CA ASP A 189 -16.61 -15.51 22.66
C ASP A 189 -17.42 -16.55 21.89
N GLU A 190 -18.71 -16.26 21.65
CA GLU A 190 -19.58 -17.09 20.83
C GLU A 190 -19.09 -17.16 19.37
N HIS A 191 -18.74 -16.01 18.79
CA HIS A 191 -18.16 -15.95 17.45
C HIS A 191 -16.81 -16.69 17.37
N LYS A 192 -15.97 -16.64 18.41
CA LYS A 192 -14.71 -17.40 18.49
C LYS A 192 -14.96 -18.91 18.47
N MET A 193 -16.01 -19.39 19.15
CA MET A 193 -16.38 -20.81 19.13
C MET A 193 -16.79 -21.26 17.72
N THR A 194 -17.59 -20.48 17.01
CA THR A 194 -17.97 -20.75 15.61
C THR A 194 -16.74 -20.81 14.69
N MET A 195 -15.82 -19.85 14.84
CA MET A 195 -14.57 -19.79 14.08
C MET A 195 -13.64 -21.00 14.35
N THR A 196 -13.59 -21.47 15.59
CA THR A 196 -12.78 -22.63 15.98
C THR A 196 -13.31 -23.91 15.34
N LYS A 197 -14.64 -24.06 15.23
CA LYS A 197 -15.27 -25.19 14.53
C LYS A 197 -14.92 -25.17 13.03
N MET A 198 -14.94 -24.01 12.39
CA MET A 198 -14.52 -23.83 10.98
C MET A 198 -13.04 -24.19 10.76
N LYS A 199 -12.16 -23.87 11.72
CA LYS A 199 -10.72 -24.21 11.65
C LYS A 199 -10.46 -25.72 11.55
N ASN A 200 -11.32 -26.53 12.14
CA ASN A 200 -11.16 -27.99 12.18
C ASN A 200 -11.66 -28.71 10.91
N SER A 201 -12.26 -28.01 9.94
CA SER A 201 -12.74 -28.61 8.70
C SER A 201 -11.63 -28.87 7.66
N GLY A 202 -10.46 -28.23 7.81
CA GLY A 202 -9.21 -28.61 7.12
C GLY A 202 -9.02 -28.14 5.66
N TRP A 203 -10.05 -27.60 4.99
CA TRP A 203 -9.99 -27.34 3.54
C TRP A 203 -9.57 -25.93 3.12
N LEU A 204 -9.64 -24.94 4.01
CA LEU A 204 -9.38 -23.53 3.69
C LEU A 204 -8.10 -23.02 4.33
N SER A 205 -7.39 -22.11 3.65
CA SER A 205 -6.31 -21.33 4.24
C SER A 205 -6.82 -20.42 5.36
N GLU A 206 -5.92 -19.95 6.20
CA GLU A 206 -6.27 -19.08 7.33
C GLU A 206 -6.89 -17.75 6.88
N THR A 207 -6.42 -17.18 5.75
CA THR A 207 -7.01 -15.98 5.16
C THR A 207 -8.38 -16.23 4.53
N GLU A 208 -8.62 -17.40 3.95
CA GLU A 208 -9.92 -17.76 3.38
C GLU A 208 -10.96 -17.98 4.50
N ARG A 209 -10.57 -18.63 5.61
CA ARG A 209 -11.45 -18.77 6.79
C ARG A 209 -11.83 -17.42 7.39
N ALA A 210 -10.91 -16.46 7.39
CA ALA A 210 -11.21 -15.12 7.88
C ALA A 210 -12.24 -14.37 7.01
N GLU A 211 -12.37 -14.75 5.74
CA GLU A 211 -13.37 -14.19 4.84
C GLU A 211 -14.78 -14.70 5.15
N GLU A 212 -14.90 -15.87 5.78
CA GLU A 212 -16.16 -16.43 6.27
C GLU A 212 -16.64 -15.79 7.58
N ILE A 213 -15.84 -14.92 8.20
CA ILE A 213 -16.28 -14.17 9.39
C ILE A 213 -17.37 -13.18 8.99
N GLU A 214 -18.62 -13.49 9.37
CA GLU A 214 -19.78 -12.62 9.13
C GLU A 214 -19.73 -11.33 9.97
N CYS A 215 -19.27 -11.42 11.22
CA CYS A 215 -19.19 -10.26 12.11
C CYS A 215 -18.05 -9.31 11.70
N GLU A 216 -18.39 -8.08 11.29
CA GLU A 216 -17.43 -7.08 10.82
C GLU A 216 -16.37 -6.72 11.85
N GLU A 217 -16.73 -6.57 13.14
CA GLU A 217 -15.80 -6.30 14.22
C GLU A 217 -14.80 -7.44 14.39
N CYS A 218 -15.28 -8.69 14.43
CA CYS A 218 -14.43 -9.87 14.54
C CYS A 218 -13.50 -10.00 13.33
N ARG A 219 -13.99 -9.72 12.12
CA ARG A 219 -13.19 -9.79 10.89
C ARG A 219 -12.08 -8.73 10.88
N CYS A 220 -12.40 -7.49 11.25
CA CYS A 220 -11.41 -6.42 11.37
C CYS A 220 -10.37 -6.73 12.46
N HIS A 221 -10.82 -7.20 13.63
CA HIS A 221 -9.90 -7.57 14.71
C HIS A 221 -8.98 -8.72 14.31
N TRP A 222 -9.51 -9.73 13.61
CA TRP A 222 -8.72 -10.81 13.04
C TRP A 222 -7.67 -10.27 12.07
N GLU A 223 -8.04 -9.33 11.20
CA GLU A 223 -7.13 -8.73 10.22
C GLU A 223 -5.94 -8.00 10.87
N VAL A 224 -6.24 -7.19 11.88
CA VAL A 224 -5.22 -6.48 12.67
C VAL A 224 -4.30 -7.46 13.38
N THR A 225 -4.88 -8.52 13.95
CA THR A 225 -4.13 -9.58 14.63
C THR A 225 -3.27 -10.38 13.66
N TYR A 226 -3.75 -10.63 12.45
CA TYR A 226 -3.02 -11.31 11.39
C TYR A 226 -1.75 -10.57 10.99
N ILE A 227 -1.87 -9.28 10.65
CA ILE A 227 -0.71 -8.46 10.28
C ILE A 227 0.26 -8.30 11.46
N SER A 228 -0.26 -8.06 12.67
CA SER A 228 0.56 -7.95 13.87
C SER A 228 1.38 -9.23 14.14
N ASN A 229 0.73 -10.39 14.13
CA ASN A 229 1.40 -11.67 14.36
C ASN A 229 2.45 -11.96 13.29
N TRP A 230 2.15 -11.65 12.03
CA TRP A 230 3.11 -11.78 10.93
C TRP A 230 4.35 -10.91 11.17
N LEU A 231 4.17 -9.64 11.57
CA LEU A 231 5.27 -8.73 11.91
C LEU A 231 6.09 -9.21 13.13
N HIS A 232 5.44 -9.86 14.11
CA HIS A 232 6.13 -10.48 15.24
C HIS A 232 6.86 -11.78 14.88
N GLY A 233 6.66 -12.32 13.68
CA GLY A 233 7.13 -13.64 13.27
C GLY A 233 6.56 -14.77 14.15
N LYS A 234 5.38 -14.56 14.71
CA LYS A 234 4.65 -15.61 15.42
C LYS A 234 3.98 -16.50 14.39
N SER A 235 4.16 -17.81 14.53
CA SER A 235 3.31 -18.75 13.84
C SER A 235 1.89 -18.61 14.40
N MET A 236 0.88 -18.42 13.56
CA MET A 236 -0.49 -18.07 13.96
C MET A 236 -1.30 -19.23 14.59
N TYR A 237 -0.62 -20.14 15.30
CA TYR A 237 -1.25 -21.26 16.00
C TYR A 237 -1.76 -20.91 17.41
N THR A 238 -1.60 -19.68 17.90
CA THR A 238 -2.01 -19.30 19.26
C THR A 238 -2.93 -18.07 19.27
N PHE A 239 -4.20 -18.28 19.63
CA PHE A 239 -5.22 -17.30 20.00
C PHE A 239 -5.76 -17.62 21.40
#